data_AF-A0A1M3LMU5-F1
#
_entry.id   AF-A0A1M3LMU5-F1
#
_cell.length_a   1.000
_cell.length_b   1.000
_cell.length_c   1.000
_cell.angle_alpha   90.00
_cell.angle_beta   90.00
_cell.angle_gamma   90.00
#
_symmetry.space_group_name_H-M   'P 1'
#
loop_
_entity.id
_entity.type
_entity.pdbx_description
1 polymer ?
#
loop_
_entity_poly.entity_id
_entity_poly.type
_entity_poly.pdbx_seq_one_letter_code
_entity_poly.pdbx_strand_id
1 'polypeptide(L)'
;MTFDEHPELAEYEPLDRSPRQRRVVLTRVFVVLALSALVLPGILLTVGMQTATAENTCAVYVRHYEPNATDSSARFEFTGPTGPGWQCYALNTEGDATYVAPLGLIPSTPHRLP
;
A
#
# COMPACT_ATOMS: atom_id res chain seq x y z
N MET A 1 -54.80 -1.42 33.14
CA MET A 1 -53.69 -1.11 32.22
C MET A 1 -54.31 -0.88 30.86
N THR A 2 -54.68 0.37 30.58
CA THR A 2 -55.13 0.80 29.25
C THR A 2 -53.88 1.10 28.44
N PHE A 3 -53.73 0.44 27.29
CA PHE A 3 -52.71 0.79 26.32
C PHE A 3 -53.13 2.15 25.75
N ASP A 4 -52.32 3.20 25.98
CA ASP A 4 -52.46 4.46 25.27
C ASP A 4 -52.20 4.16 23.80
N GLU A 5 -53.29 4.01 23.06
CA GLU A 5 -53.28 3.88 21.62
C GLU A 5 -53.03 5.29 21.09
N HIS A 6 -51.83 5.51 20.55
CA HIS A 6 -51.34 6.80 20.06
C HIS A 6 -51.73 6.95 18.57
N PRO A 7 -52.93 7.50 18.24
CA PRO A 7 -53.39 7.62 16.87
C PRO A 7 -52.48 8.52 16.03
N GLU A 8 -51.72 9.43 16.66
CA GLU A 8 -50.73 10.27 15.99
C GLU A 8 -49.56 9.49 15.36
N LEU A 9 -49.39 8.21 15.70
CA LEU A 9 -48.35 7.34 15.13
C LEU A 9 -48.90 6.34 14.10
N ALA A 10 -50.23 6.19 13.98
CA ALA A 10 -50.86 5.26 13.05
C ALA A 10 -50.76 5.73 11.59
N GLU A 11 -50.62 7.05 11.37
CA GLU A 11 -50.47 7.67 10.05
C GLU A 11 -49.00 8.00 9.71
N TYR A 12 -48.04 7.49 10.49
CA TYR A 12 -46.63 7.59 10.13
C TYR A 12 -46.34 6.65 8.95
N GLU A 13 -46.54 7.16 7.74
CA GLU A 13 -46.06 6.52 6.52
C GLU A 13 -44.55 6.78 6.46
N PRO A 14 -43.69 5.74 6.62
CA PRO A 14 -42.25 5.95 6.58
C PRO A 14 -41.92 6.46 5.20
N LEU A 15 -41.56 7.75 5.10
CA LEU A 15 -41.23 8.40 3.84
C LEU A 15 -40.17 7.55 3.12
N ASP A 16 -40.63 6.79 2.13
CA ASP A 16 -39.81 5.94 1.27
C ASP A 16 -38.63 6.76 0.77
N ARG A 17 -37.43 6.45 1.28
CA ARG A 17 -36.14 7.10 0.98
C ARG A 17 -36.26 8.56 0.54
N SER A 18 -36.48 9.45 1.50
CA SER A 18 -36.50 10.89 1.23
C SER A 18 -35.34 11.34 0.31
N PRO A 19 -35.54 12.31 -0.60
CA PRO A 19 -34.49 12.84 -1.50
C PRO A 19 -33.25 13.34 -0.75
N ARG A 20 -33.40 13.63 0.55
CA ARG A 20 -32.32 13.95 1.49
C ARG A 20 -31.34 12.79 1.67
N GLN A 21 -31.81 11.54 1.75
CA GLN A 21 -30.94 10.36 1.89
C GLN A 21 -30.11 10.12 0.62
N ARG A 22 -30.70 10.29 -0.57
CA ARG A 22 -29.98 10.18 -1.85
C ARG A 22 -28.89 11.25 -1.99
N ARG A 23 -29.15 12.48 -1.56
CA ARG A 23 -28.15 13.56 -1.54
C ARG A 23 -26.98 13.23 -0.61
N VAL A 24 -27.24 12.71 0.59
CA VAL A 24 -26.17 12.32 1.53
C VAL A 24 -25.26 11.23 0.95
N VAL A 25 -25.83 10.23 0.28
CA VAL A 25 -25.03 9.17 -0.38
C VAL A 25 -24.16 9.74 -1.50
N LEU A 26 -24.74 10.59 -2.36
CA LEU A 26 -23.99 11.22 -3.45
C LEU A 26 -22.83 12.08 -2.94
N THR A 27 -23.07 12.88 -1.90
CA THR A 27 -22.01 13.68 -1.28
C THR A 27 -20.92 12.79 -0.69
N ARG A 28 -21.26 11.69 -0.01
CA ARG A 28 -20.26 10.75 0.54
C ARG A 28 -19.41 10.12 -0.57
N VAL A 29 -20.02 9.65 -1.64
CA VAL A 29 -19.29 9.06 -2.79
C VAL A 29 -18.36 10.10 -3.42
N PHE A 30 -18.86 11.33 -3.62
CA PHE A 30 -18.05 12.41 -4.18
C PHE A 30 -16.84 12.73 -3.29
N VAL A 31 -17.03 12.81 -1.97
CA VAL A 31 -15.94 13.06 -1.02
C VAL A 31 -14.91 11.93 -1.06
N VAL A 32 -15.33 10.66 -1.07
CA VAL A 32 -14.39 9.53 -1.16
C VAL A 32 -13.61 9.56 -2.46
N LEU A 33 -14.26 9.86 -3.59
CA LEU A 33 -13.58 10.01 -4.87
C LEU A 33 -12.57 11.17 -4.86
N ALA A 34 -12.97 12.35 -4.36
CA ALA A 34 -12.08 13.50 -4.26
C ALA A 34 -10.85 13.22 -3.37
N LEU A 35 -11.06 12.58 -2.21
CA LEU A 35 -9.97 12.18 -1.33
C LEU A 35 -9.06 11.14 -1.97
N SER A 36 -9.62 10.13 -2.65
CA SER A 36 -8.83 9.13 -3.37
C SER A 36 -7.97 9.77 -4.47
N ALA A 37 -8.53 10.69 -5.24
CA ALA A 37 -7.82 11.42 -6.28
C ALA A 37 -6.69 12.31 -5.73
N LEU A 38 -6.86 12.86 -4.52
CA LEU A 38 -5.84 13.65 -3.84
C LEU A 38 -4.70 12.79 -3.28
N VAL A 39 -5.02 11.63 -2.70
CA VAL A 39 -4.06 10.78 -2.00
C VAL A 39 -3.30 9.85 -2.94
N LEU A 40 -3.95 9.33 -3.99
CA LEU A 40 -3.36 8.39 -4.95
C LEU A 40 -2.02 8.86 -5.54
N PRO A 41 -1.86 10.09 -6.05
CA PRO A 41 -0.57 10.54 -6.59
C PRO A 41 0.53 10.55 -5.52
N GLY A 42 0.22 10.89 -4.27
CA GLY A 42 1.18 10.85 -3.17
C GLY A 42 1.67 9.43 -2.88
N ILE A 43 0.76 8.45 -2.89
CA ILE A 43 1.12 7.02 -2.72
C ILE A 43 1.99 6.55 -3.89
N LEU A 44 1.61 6.87 -5.13
CA LEU A 44 2.39 6.46 -6.31
C LEU A 44 3.81 7.05 -6.31
N LEU A 45 3.94 8.32 -5.94
CA LEU A 45 5.24 8.97 -5.83
C LEU A 45 6.10 8.34 -4.73
N THR A 46 5.54 8.10 -3.55
CA THR A 46 6.29 7.52 -2.43
C THR A 46 6.75 6.09 -2.74
N VAL A 47 5.88 5.25 -3.30
CA VAL A 47 6.25 3.89 -3.73
C VAL A 47 7.32 3.95 -4.81
N GLY A 48 7.18 4.82 -5.82
CA GLY A 48 8.18 4.98 -6.88
C GLY A 48 9.56 5.38 -6.34
N MET A 49 9.61 6.31 -5.39
CA MET A 49 10.87 6.72 -4.74
C MET A 49 11.50 5.58 -3.93
N GLN A 50 10.68 4.81 -3.21
CA GLN A 50 11.18 3.64 -2.46
C GLN A 50 11.74 2.58 -3.40
N THR A 51 11.03 2.23 -4.47
CA THR A 51 11.49 1.24 -5.47
C THR A 51 12.81 1.67 -6.08
N ALA A 52 12.92 2.91 -6.57
CA ALA A 52 14.15 3.41 -7.18
C ALA A 52 15.33 3.43 -6.20
N THR A 53 15.07 3.79 -4.93
CA THR A 53 16.10 3.77 -3.89
C THR A 53 16.54 2.34 -3.57
N ALA A 54 15.60 1.39 -3.50
CA ALA A 54 15.88 -0.01 -3.25
C ALA A 54 16.70 -0.64 -4.38
N GLU A 55 16.32 -0.40 -5.64
CA GLU A 55 17.03 -0.89 -6.82
C GLU A 55 18.45 -0.34 -6.89
N ASN A 56 18.63 0.97 -6.73
CA ASN A 56 19.94 1.60 -6.74
C ASN A 56 20.84 1.06 -5.61
N THR A 57 20.28 0.87 -4.42
CA THR A 57 21.03 0.35 -3.28
C THR A 57 21.39 -1.12 -3.46
N CYS A 58 20.47 -1.92 -3.99
CA CYS A 58 20.71 -3.33 -4.27
C CYS A 58 21.78 -3.52 -5.35
N ALA A 59 21.78 -2.70 -6.40
CA ALA A 59 22.81 -2.73 -7.43
C ALA A 59 24.22 -2.48 -6.86
N VAL A 60 24.35 -1.57 -5.88
CA VAL A 60 25.62 -1.33 -5.19
C VAL A 60 26.03 -2.51 -4.31
N TYR A 61 25.09 -3.09 -3.55
CA TYR A 61 25.37 -4.24 -2.69
C TYR A 61 25.74 -5.49 -3.48
N VAL A 62 24.99 -5.81 -4.53
CA VAL A 62 25.27 -6.97 -5.38
C VAL A 62 26.66 -6.84 -6.00
N ARG A 63 27.02 -5.68 -6.55
CA ARG A 63 28.38 -5.45 -7.08
C ARG A 63 29.49 -5.60 -6.03
N HIS A 64 29.20 -5.35 -4.76
CA HIS A 64 30.20 -5.42 -3.69
C HIS A 64 30.32 -6.81 -3.07
N TYR A 65 29.18 -7.46 -2.78
CA TYR A 65 29.12 -8.72 -2.05
C TYR A 65 29.02 -9.93 -2.97
N GLU A 66 28.43 -9.78 -4.17
CA GLU A 66 28.24 -10.84 -5.17
C GLU A 66 28.79 -10.39 -6.54
N PRO A 67 30.12 -10.17 -6.68
CA PRO A 67 30.70 -9.58 -7.89
C PRO A 67 30.55 -10.45 -9.15
N ASN A 68 30.21 -11.73 -8.99
CA ASN A 68 29.96 -12.66 -10.10
C ASN A 68 28.50 -12.62 -10.59
N ALA A 69 27.61 -11.90 -9.89
CA ALA A 69 26.22 -11.76 -10.28
C ALA A 69 26.10 -10.98 -11.60
N THR A 70 25.17 -11.42 -12.44
CA THR A 70 24.93 -10.78 -13.74
C THR A 70 23.99 -9.59 -13.62
N ASP A 71 23.05 -9.66 -12.67
CA ASP A 71 22.07 -8.61 -12.43
C ASP A 71 21.66 -8.54 -10.96
N SER A 72 20.84 -7.54 -10.61
CA SER A 72 20.33 -7.31 -9.26
C SER A 72 18.82 -7.06 -9.30
N SER A 73 18.09 -7.53 -8.29
CA SER A 73 16.68 -7.18 -8.14
C SER A 73 16.33 -6.85 -6.70
N ALA A 74 15.60 -5.74 -6.53
CA ALA A 74 15.03 -5.35 -5.25
C ALA A 74 13.53 -5.61 -5.27
N ARG A 75 12.99 -6.29 -4.26
CA ARG A 75 11.56 -6.64 -4.19
C ARG A 75 11.01 -6.37 -2.80
N PHE A 76 9.80 -5.84 -2.75
CA PHE A 76 9.08 -5.71 -1.49
C PHE A 76 8.41 -7.04 -1.15
N GLU A 77 8.76 -7.60 0.01
CA GLU A 77 8.22 -8.86 0.50
C GLU A 77 7.65 -8.70 1.90
N PHE A 78 6.41 -9.15 2.11
CA PHE A 78 5.79 -9.15 3.43
C PHE A 78 6.33 -10.28 4.33
N THR A 79 6.74 -11.39 3.70
CA THR A 79 7.29 -12.58 4.38
C THR A 79 8.66 -12.91 3.81
N GLY A 80 9.59 -11.95 3.89
CA GLY A 80 10.96 -12.13 3.44
C GLY A 80 11.85 -12.82 4.48
N PRO A 81 13.11 -13.15 4.13
CA PRO A 81 14.05 -13.88 4.99
C PRO A 81 14.27 -13.25 6.37
N THR A 82 14.14 -11.93 6.45
CA THR A 82 14.37 -11.10 7.64
C THR A 82 13.12 -10.37 8.12
N GLY A 83 11.95 -10.73 7.57
CA GLY A 83 10.67 -10.08 7.85
C GLY A 83 10.17 -9.17 6.72
N PRO A 84 9.14 -8.35 7.00
CA PRO A 84 8.52 -7.49 6.00
C PRO A 84 9.43 -6.32 5.61
N GLY A 85 9.65 -6.15 4.31
CA GLY A 85 10.41 -5.03 3.78
C GLY A 85 10.96 -5.29 2.38
N TRP A 86 11.76 -4.35 1.91
CA TRP A 86 12.54 -4.50 0.70
C TRP A 86 13.68 -5.49 0.93
N GLN A 87 13.80 -6.45 0.04
CA GLN A 87 14.83 -7.47 0.02
C GLN A 87 15.65 -7.32 -1.26
N CYS A 88 16.97 -7.49 -1.15
CA CYS A 88 17.89 -7.42 -2.26
C CYS A 88 18.37 -8.82 -2.66
N TYR A 89 18.29 -9.11 -3.95
CA TYR A 89 18.74 -10.36 -4.54
C TYR A 89 19.73 -10.13 -5.67
N ALA A 90 20.77 -10.95 -5.69
CA ALA A 90 21.67 -11.12 -6.81
C ALA A 90 21.06 -12.13 -7.79
N LEU A 91 21.08 -11.81 -9.09
CA LEU A 91 20.57 -12.68 -10.13
C LEU A 91 21.73 -13.26 -10.95
N ASN A 92 21.68 -14.58 -11.14
CA ASN A 92 22.62 -15.32 -11.97
C ASN A 92 21.96 -15.77 -13.28
N THR A 93 22.79 -16.10 -14.29
CA THR A 93 22.31 -16.54 -15.61
C THR A 93 21.50 -17.84 -15.59
N GLU A 94 21.66 -18.65 -14.54
CA GLU A 94 20.91 -19.90 -14.35
C GLU A 94 19.48 -19.68 -13.83
N GLY A 95 19.07 -18.43 -13.59
CA GLY A 95 17.73 -18.07 -13.11
C GLY A 95 17.60 -18.11 -11.59
N ASP A 96 18.66 -18.48 -10.88
CA ASP A 96 18.71 -18.44 -9.43
C ASP A 96 18.85 -17.00 -8.90
N ALA A 97 18.12 -16.74 -7.82
CA ALA A 97 18.16 -15.49 -7.07
C ALA A 97 18.77 -15.74 -5.68
N THR A 98 19.94 -15.18 -5.43
CA THR A 98 20.63 -15.31 -4.14
C THR A 98 20.30 -14.11 -3.27
N TYR A 99 19.87 -14.36 -2.03
CA TYR A 99 19.61 -13.29 -1.07
C TYR A 99 20.91 -12.61 -0.67
N VAL A 100 20.97 -11.29 -0.78
CA VAL A 100 22.16 -10.50 -0.43
C VAL A 100 21.95 -9.76 0.88
N ALA A 101 20.87 -9.00 0.99
CA ALA A 101 20.70 -8.09 2.11
C ALA A 101 19.24 -7.66 2.35
N PRO A 102 18.88 -7.38 3.62
CA PRO A 102 17.65 -6.68 3.93
C PRO A 102 17.84 -5.19 3.73
N LEU A 103 16.95 -4.57 2.95
CA LEU A 103 16.90 -3.11 2.78
C LEU A 103 15.89 -2.46 3.75
N GLY A 104 15.05 -3.27 4.40
CA GLY A 104 14.05 -2.82 5.38
C GLY A 104 12.81 -2.20 4.74
N LEU A 105 11.91 -1.66 5.58
CA LEU A 105 10.64 -1.10 5.10
C LEU A 105 10.83 0.18 4.28
N ILE A 106 11.79 1.01 4.68
CA ILE A 106 12.15 2.26 4.01
C ILE A 106 13.60 2.12 3.55
N PRO A 107 13.85 1.92 2.25
CA PRO A 107 15.20 1.81 1.72
C PRO A 107 15.97 3.10 1.97
N SER A 108 17.21 2.97 2.41
CA SER A 108 18.15 4.07 2.59
C SER A 108 19.28 3.98 1.58
N THR A 109 20.14 5.00 1.55
CA THR A 109 21.38 4.95 0.78
C THR A 109 22.25 3.75 1.20
N PRO A 110 23.12 3.25 0.28
CA PRO A 110 24.06 2.19 0.60
C PRO A 110 24.91 2.52 1.82
N HIS A 111 24.98 1.58 2.74
CA HIS A 111 25.85 1.63 3.91
C HIS A 111 26.53 0.27 4.06
N ARG A 112 27.54 0.17 4.93
CA ARG A 112 28.16 -1.13 5.19
C ARG A 112 27.17 -2.01 5.94
N LEU A 113 26.89 -3.17 5.37
CA LEU A 113 26.15 -4.23 6.07
C LEU A 113 27.04 -4.80 7.18
N PRO A 114 26.44 -5.22 8.31
CA PRO A 114 27.16 -5.82 9.43
C PRO A 114 27.81 -7.16 9.08
#